data_AF-A0A6M0FWJ0-F1
#
_entry.id   AF-A0A6M0FWJ0-F1
#
_cell.length_a   1.000
_cell.length_b   1.000
_cell.length_c   1.000
_cell.angle_alpha   90.00
_cell.angle_beta   90.00
_cell.angle_gamma   90.00
#
_symmetry.space_group_name_H-M   'P 1'
#
loop_
_entity.id
_entity.type
_entity.pdbx_description
1 polymer ?
#
loop_
_entity_poly.entity_id
_entity_poly.type
_entity_poly.pdbx_seq_one_letter_code
_entity_poly.pdbx_strand_id
1 'polypeptide(L)'
;MPTRYEDEQKTRVNLALTPTGVKGLDCLAKELDLSRSELVEQIGRGLLPLSSESENLPSIPAVYLILEGNCVLYVGQSVDLRSEVKNNLYLQEIKLRNINLGLVWIKCSEVSFLPKLQKILVQSLKPRWNKLSTEEPEESTPLANDIPTISVNIPIDFITTANLSQDALRILRDNLQQLVQVCSTKLKA
;
A
#
# COMPACT_ATOMS: atom_id res chain seq x y z
N MET A 1 -19.65 -15.22 -14.61
CA MET A 1 -19.15 -15.25 -16.00
C MET A 1 -18.06 -16.32 -16.06
N PRO A 2 -18.28 -17.49 -16.68
CA PRO A 2 -17.24 -18.50 -16.79
C PRO A 2 -16.19 -18.01 -17.80
N THR A 3 -14.95 -17.87 -17.37
CA THR A 3 -13.85 -17.44 -18.24
C THR A 3 -13.36 -18.62 -19.09
N ARG A 4 -13.27 -18.33 -20.37
CA ARG A 4 -13.23 -19.22 -21.53
C ARG A 4 -11.81 -19.78 -21.77
N TYR A 5 -11.31 -20.64 -20.89
CA TYR A 5 -9.93 -21.17 -20.96
C TYR A 5 -9.84 -22.70 -21.07
N GLU A 6 -10.96 -23.40 -21.21
CA GLU A 6 -10.99 -24.87 -21.32
C GLU A 6 -10.40 -25.40 -22.65
N ASP A 7 -10.10 -24.51 -23.60
CA ASP A 7 -9.66 -24.88 -24.95
C ASP A 7 -8.13 -24.99 -25.10
N GLU A 8 -7.33 -24.54 -24.13
CA GLU A 8 -5.86 -24.66 -24.19
C GLU A 8 -5.38 -26.02 -23.68
N GLN A 9 -4.80 -26.82 -24.57
CA GLN A 9 -4.20 -28.11 -24.18
C GLN A 9 -2.87 -27.91 -23.46
N LYS A 10 -2.72 -28.51 -22.27
CA LYS A 10 -1.48 -28.47 -21.50
C LYS A 10 -0.35 -29.13 -22.29
N THR A 11 0.70 -28.37 -22.59
CA THR A 11 1.94 -28.93 -23.15
C THR A 11 2.86 -29.34 -22.01
N ARG A 12 3.53 -30.50 -22.14
CA ARG A 12 4.51 -30.95 -21.14
C ARG A 12 5.79 -30.12 -21.26
N VAL A 13 6.16 -29.47 -20.16
CA VAL A 13 7.42 -28.73 -20.04
C VAL A 13 8.22 -29.35 -18.88
N ASN A 14 9.51 -29.59 -19.09
CA ASN A 14 10.38 -30.10 -18.04
C ASN A 14 11.01 -28.94 -17.28
N LEU A 15 10.83 -28.91 -15.96
CA LEU A 15 11.43 -27.92 -15.07
C LEU A 15 12.31 -28.64 -14.04
N ALA A 16 13.55 -28.16 -13.85
CA ALA A 16 14.44 -28.66 -12.81
C ALA A 16 14.42 -27.72 -11.60
N LEU A 17 14.21 -28.27 -10.41
CA LEU A 17 14.19 -27.53 -9.15
C LEU A 17 15.08 -28.23 -8.13
N THR A 18 15.68 -27.45 -7.24
CA THR A 18 16.36 -28.01 -6.06
C THR A 18 15.34 -28.66 -5.12
N PRO A 19 15.73 -29.62 -4.28
CA PRO A 19 14.82 -30.21 -3.29
C PRO A 19 14.15 -29.16 -2.38
N THR A 20 14.88 -28.09 -2.02
CA THR A 20 14.34 -26.97 -1.25
C THR A 20 13.27 -26.21 -2.03
N GLY A 21 13.49 -25.96 -3.33
CA GLY A 21 12.50 -25.32 -4.19
C GLY A 21 11.22 -26.15 -4.34
N VAL A 22 11.34 -27.47 -4.49
CA VAL A 22 10.17 -28.38 -4.55
C VAL A 22 9.37 -28.33 -3.25
N LYS A 23 10.04 -28.38 -2.09
CA LYS A 23 9.37 -28.28 -0.78
C LYS A 23 8.64 -26.95 -0.61
N GLY A 24 9.28 -25.84 -0.98
CA GLY A 24 8.64 -24.51 -0.91
C GLY A 24 7.39 -24.43 -1.78
N LEU A 25 7.47 -24.96 -3.01
CA LEU A 25 6.34 -25.00 -3.93
C LEU A 25 5.19 -25.88 -3.41
N ASP A 26 5.50 -27.00 -2.77
CA ASP A 26 4.48 -27.87 -2.14
C ASP A 26 3.79 -27.21 -0.95
N CYS A 27 4.54 -26.50 -0.11
CA CYS A 27 3.96 -25.75 1.00
C CYS A 27 2.99 -24.68 0.49
N LEU A 28 3.41 -23.88 -0.50
CA LEU A 28 2.57 -22.84 -1.11
C LEU A 28 1.32 -23.43 -1.78
N ALA A 29 1.48 -24.53 -2.51
CA ALA A 29 0.36 -25.19 -3.17
C ALA A 29 -0.67 -25.69 -2.14
N LYS A 30 -0.20 -26.28 -1.03
CA LYS A 30 -1.06 -26.73 0.06
C LYS A 30 -1.77 -25.57 0.78
N GLU A 31 -1.08 -24.45 1.01
CA GLU A 31 -1.66 -23.26 1.62
C GLU A 31 -2.81 -22.66 0.78
N LEU A 32 -2.69 -22.74 -0.54
CA LEU A 32 -3.68 -22.23 -1.49
C LEU A 32 -4.75 -23.26 -1.90
N ASP A 33 -4.69 -24.48 -1.36
CA ASP A 33 -5.52 -25.63 -1.77
C ASP A 33 -5.44 -25.91 -3.29
N LEU A 34 -4.24 -25.75 -3.85
CA LEU A 34 -3.95 -25.99 -5.26
C LEU A 34 -3.05 -27.20 -5.45
N SER A 35 -3.13 -27.81 -6.63
CA SER A 35 -2.07 -28.73 -7.05
C SER A 35 -0.80 -27.95 -7.39
N ARG A 36 0.37 -28.58 -7.24
CA ARG A 36 1.66 -27.99 -7.63
C ARG A 36 1.65 -27.48 -9.08
N SER A 37 1.08 -28.25 -10.00
CA SER A 37 0.96 -27.88 -11.41
C SER A 37 0.05 -26.67 -11.63
N GLU A 38 -1.04 -26.58 -10.86
CA GLU A 38 -1.98 -25.46 -10.93
C GLU A 38 -1.32 -24.18 -10.42
N LEU A 39 -0.62 -24.25 -9.29
CA LEU A 39 0.16 -23.13 -8.75
C LEU A 39 1.15 -22.58 -9.79
N VAL A 40 1.92 -23.45 -10.45
CA VAL A 40 2.88 -23.05 -11.51
C VAL A 40 2.17 -22.43 -12.71
N GLU A 41 1.01 -22.96 -13.09
CA GLU A 41 0.23 -22.44 -14.21
C GLU A 41 -0.37 -21.07 -13.90
N GLN A 42 -0.94 -20.88 -12.71
CA GLN A 42 -1.45 -19.60 -12.22
C GLN A 42 -0.34 -18.54 -12.16
N ILE A 43 0.86 -18.93 -11.73
CA ILE A 43 2.07 -18.11 -11.80
C ILE A 43 2.40 -17.74 -13.25
N GLY A 44 2.46 -18.72 -14.15
CA GLY A 44 2.79 -18.50 -15.56
C GLY A 44 1.77 -17.62 -16.30
N ARG A 45 0.51 -17.66 -15.86
CA ARG A 45 -0.59 -16.81 -16.34
C ARG A 45 -0.59 -15.40 -15.72
N GLY A 46 0.29 -15.14 -14.74
CA GLY A 46 0.31 -13.88 -13.98
C GLY A 46 -0.89 -13.69 -13.03
N LEU A 47 -1.63 -14.77 -12.74
CA LEU A 47 -2.75 -14.77 -11.81
C LEU A 47 -2.28 -14.88 -10.35
N LEU A 48 -1.10 -15.49 -10.14
CA LEU A 48 -0.37 -15.45 -8.88
C LEU A 48 0.92 -14.64 -9.07
N PRO A 49 1.02 -13.43 -8.50
CA PRO A 49 2.19 -12.58 -8.67
C PRO A 49 3.42 -13.21 -8.00
N LEU A 50 4.51 -13.36 -8.77
CA LEU A 50 5.79 -13.91 -8.31
C LEU A 50 6.63 -12.92 -7.49
N SER A 51 6.24 -11.66 -7.46
CA SER A 51 6.88 -10.62 -6.67
C SER A 51 5.92 -10.16 -5.59
N SER A 52 6.44 -10.00 -4.38
CA SER A 52 5.82 -9.10 -3.42
C SER A 52 5.74 -7.73 -4.10
N GLU A 53 4.54 -7.24 -4.40
CA GLU A 53 4.30 -5.96 -5.08
C GLU A 53 5.01 -4.76 -4.41
N SER A 54 5.55 -4.96 -3.20
CA SER A 54 6.52 -4.06 -2.56
C SER A 54 7.79 -3.78 -3.38
N GLU A 55 8.17 -4.60 -4.38
CA GLU A 55 9.29 -4.29 -5.27
C GLU A 55 8.98 -3.21 -6.31
N ASN A 56 7.70 -3.02 -6.66
CA ASN A 56 7.25 -2.00 -7.61
C ASN A 56 7.01 -0.64 -6.97
N LEU A 57 7.25 -0.50 -5.66
CA LEU A 57 7.10 0.79 -5.00
C LEU A 57 8.12 1.79 -5.54
N PRO A 58 7.71 3.04 -5.81
CA PRO A 58 8.64 4.07 -6.23
C PRO A 58 9.58 4.45 -5.08
N SER A 59 10.85 4.70 -5.39
CA SER A 59 11.80 5.27 -4.44
C SER A 59 11.64 6.79 -4.41
N ILE A 60 10.60 7.24 -3.68
CA ILE A 60 10.19 8.64 -3.60
C ILE A 60 9.83 9.03 -2.17
N PRO A 61 9.94 10.32 -1.83
CA PRO A 61 9.37 10.87 -0.62
C PRO A 61 7.84 10.86 -0.68
N ALA A 62 7.21 10.25 0.32
CA ALA A 62 5.77 10.11 0.40
C ALA A 62 5.26 9.95 1.84
N VAL A 63 4.02 10.39 2.05
CA VAL A 63 3.22 9.97 3.21
C VAL A 63 2.38 8.77 2.79
N TYR A 64 2.41 7.70 3.56
CA TYR A 64 1.70 6.46 3.25
C TYR A 64 0.70 6.09 4.33
N LEU A 65 -0.35 5.39 3.92
CA LEU A 65 -1.46 4.96 4.74
C LEU A 65 -1.60 3.44 4.62
N ILE A 66 -1.77 2.77 5.75
CA ILE A 66 -2.14 1.35 5.82
C ILE A 66 -3.62 1.26 6.12
N LEU A 67 -4.34 0.50 5.30
CA LEU A 67 -5.79 0.34 5.39
C LEU A 67 -6.15 -1.13 5.60
N GLU A 68 -7.23 -1.38 6.33
CA GLU A 68 -7.93 -2.66 6.40
C GLU A 68 -9.39 -2.41 6.02
N GLY A 69 -9.79 -2.88 4.84
CA GLY A 69 -11.05 -2.47 4.22
C GLY A 69 -11.13 -0.95 4.09
N ASN A 70 -12.07 -0.32 4.82
CA ASN A 70 -12.32 1.13 4.75
C ASN A 70 -11.71 1.90 5.94
N CYS A 71 -10.97 1.22 6.80
CA CYS A 71 -10.39 1.80 8.01
C CYS A 71 -8.92 2.11 7.81
N VAL A 72 -8.52 3.35 8.07
CA VAL A 72 -7.10 3.72 8.11
C VAL A 72 -6.52 3.26 9.45
N LEU A 73 -5.61 2.30 9.39
CA LEU A 73 -4.98 1.71 10.56
C LEU A 73 -3.74 2.49 10.98
N TYR A 74 -2.93 2.93 10.00
CA TYR A 74 -1.67 3.63 10.26
C TYR A 74 -1.39 4.69 9.19
N VAL A 75 -0.74 5.78 9.60
CA VAL A 75 -0.21 6.82 8.72
C VAL A 75 1.28 7.02 9.03
N GLY A 76 2.12 6.71 8.05
CA GLY A 76 3.57 6.86 8.13
C GLY A 76 4.08 7.84 7.07
N GLN A 77 5.34 8.21 7.20
CA GLN A 77 6.04 9.01 6.21
C GLN A 77 7.37 8.36 5.87
N SER A 78 7.89 8.60 4.67
CA SER A 78 9.24 8.21 4.31
C SER A 78 9.82 9.13 3.24
N VAL A 79 11.14 9.25 3.24
CA VAL A 79 11.91 9.85 2.15
C VAL A 79 12.11 8.88 0.98
N ASP A 80 11.95 7.58 1.24
CA ASP A 80 12.06 6.50 0.28
C ASP A 80 11.04 5.40 0.61
N LEU A 81 9.85 5.51 0.00
CA LEU A 81 8.74 4.60 0.24
C LEU A 81 9.11 3.12 0.01
N ARG A 82 9.93 2.82 -1.01
CA ARG A 82 10.36 1.45 -1.31
C ARG A 82 11.18 0.86 -0.16
N SER A 83 12.18 1.61 0.28
CA SER A 83 13.06 1.18 1.37
C SER A 83 12.30 1.05 2.69
N GLU A 84 11.37 1.97 2.96
CA GLU A 84 10.54 1.92 4.17
C GLU A 84 9.68 0.65 4.23
N VAL A 85 8.91 0.37 3.18
CA VAL A 85 8.02 -0.80 3.16
C VAL A 85 8.81 -2.11 3.20
N LYS A 86 10.04 -2.11 2.68
CA LYS A 86 10.93 -3.28 2.73
C LYS A 86 11.54 -3.48 4.12
N ASN A 87 12.03 -2.43 4.75
CA ASN A 87 12.87 -2.53 5.95
C ASN A 87 12.11 -2.31 7.26
N ASN A 88 10.92 -1.73 7.21
CA ASN A 88 10.14 -1.44 8.41
C ASN A 88 9.60 -2.74 9.02
N LEU A 89 10.20 -3.14 10.15
CA LEU A 89 9.84 -4.36 10.89
C LEU A 89 8.36 -4.40 11.26
N TYR A 90 7.76 -3.25 11.59
CA TYR A 90 6.34 -3.18 11.94
C TYR A 90 5.46 -3.53 10.74
N LEU A 91 5.78 -3.03 9.54
CA LEU A 91 5.07 -3.39 8.31
C LEU A 91 5.28 -4.87 7.93
N GLN A 92 6.44 -5.45 8.24
CA GLN A 92 6.69 -6.87 8.03
C GLN A 92 5.89 -7.75 9.01
N GLU A 93 5.84 -7.38 10.29
CA GLU A 93 5.01 -8.07 11.28
C GLU A 93 3.53 -8.03 10.91
N ILE A 94 3.07 -6.90 10.38
CA ILE A 94 1.71 -6.73 9.90
C ILE A 94 1.42 -7.67 8.72
N LYS A 95 2.34 -7.80 7.75
CA LYS A 95 2.20 -8.74 6.62
C LYS A 95 2.07 -10.19 7.10
N LEU A 96 2.78 -10.57 8.17
CA LEU A 96 2.74 -11.93 8.73
C LEU A 96 1.38 -12.30 9.35
N ARG A 97 0.51 -11.33 9.65
CA ARG A 97 -0.79 -11.59 10.28
C ARG A 97 -1.87 -12.11 9.32
N ASN A 98 -1.54 -12.28 8.03
CA ASN A 98 -2.46 -12.73 6.99
C ASN A 98 -3.75 -11.88 6.91
N ILE A 99 -3.62 -10.58 7.19
CA ILE A 99 -4.71 -9.60 7.09
C ILE A 99 -4.63 -8.97 5.71
N ASN A 100 -5.78 -8.83 5.07
CA ASN A 100 -5.92 -8.11 3.81
C ASN A 100 -5.73 -6.60 4.03
N LEU A 101 -4.57 -6.10 3.64
CA LEU A 101 -4.19 -4.71 3.86
C LEU A 101 -3.95 -3.98 2.56
N GLY A 102 -4.46 -2.75 2.51
CA GLY A 102 -4.17 -1.79 1.45
C GLY A 102 -3.02 -0.87 1.85
N LEU A 103 -2.16 -0.54 0.89
CA LEU A 103 -1.18 0.53 1.01
C LEU A 103 -1.57 1.65 0.03
N VAL A 104 -1.74 2.86 0.53
CA VAL A 104 -1.96 4.08 -0.27
C VAL A 104 -0.86 5.07 0.05
N TRP A 105 -0.39 5.85 -0.91
CA TRP A 105 0.61 6.87 -0.66
C TRP A 105 0.35 8.17 -1.42
N ILE A 106 0.88 9.25 -0.87
CA ILE A 106 0.82 10.61 -1.41
C ILE A 106 2.27 11.04 -1.64
N LYS A 107 2.66 11.14 -2.92
CA LYS A 107 3.97 11.67 -3.31
C LYS A 107 4.11 13.10 -2.83
N CYS A 108 5.24 13.42 -2.21
CA CYS A 108 5.59 14.78 -1.81
C CYS A 108 6.82 15.23 -2.59
N SER A 109 6.77 16.39 -3.23
CA SER A 109 7.95 16.95 -3.93
C SER A 109 8.98 17.49 -2.94
N GLU A 110 8.54 17.92 -1.75
CA GLU A 110 9.36 18.52 -0.71
C GLU A 110 9.37 17.63 0.54
N VAL A 111 10.57 17.18 0.94
CA VAL A 111 10.77 16.29 2.09
C VAL A 111 10.41 16.98 3.41
N SER A 112 10.68 18.27 3.52
CA SER A 112 10.35 19.11 4.69
C SER A 112 8.84 19.14 5.00
N PHE A 113 7.99 18.87 4.00
CA PHE A 113 6.55 18.87 4.16
C PHE A 113 5.98 17.58 4.76
N LEU A 114 6.73 16.47 4.70
CA LEU A 114 6.27 15.16 5.16
C LEU A 114 5.73 15.19 6.61
N PRO A 115 6.45 15.76 7.62
CA PRO A 115 5.99 15.67 9.01
C PRO A 115 4.69 16.44 9.24
N LYS A 116 4.55 17.58 8.56
CA LYS A 116 3.36 18.42 8.61
C LYS A 116 2.16 17.71 8.00
N LEU A 117 2.33 17.10 6.83
CA LEU A 117 1.26 16.34 6.16
C LEU A 117 0.85 15.11 6.98
N GLN A 118 1.83 14.36 7.49
CA GLN A 118 1.57 13.23 8.38
C GLN A 118 0.76 13.66 9.60
N LYS A 119 1.16 14.73 10.30
CA LYS A 119 0.45 15.26 11.47
C LYS A 119 -1.00 15.60 11.16
N ILE A 120 -1.25 16.30 10.05
CA ILE A 120 -2.59 16.66 9.60
C ILE A 120 -3.44 15.40 9.35
N LEU A 121 -2.89 14.40 8.67
CA LEU A 121 -3.60 13.14 8.37
C LEU A 121 -3.87 12.31 9.62
N VAL A 122 -2.92 12.22 10.54
CA VAL A 122 -3.09 11.52 11.83
C VAL A 122 -4.19 12.20 12.66
N GLN A 123 -4.18 13.53 12.76
CA GLN A 123 -5.20 14.28 13.50
C GLN A 123 -6.60 14.12 12.89
N SER A 124 -6.69 14.14 11.55
CA SER A 124 -7.97 14.07 10.82
C SER A 124 -8.55 12.67 10.81
N LEU A 125 -7.71 11.65 10.55
CA LEU A 125 -8.14 10.26 10.37
C LEU A 125 -8.16 9.46 11.66
N LYS A 126 -7.46 9.93 12.71
CA LYS A 126 -7.32 9.26 14.02
C LYS A 126 -7.02 7.75 13.90
N PRO A 127 -5.99 7.37 13.13
CA PRO A 127 -5.69 5.98 12.83
C PRO A 127 -5.37 5.19 14.10
N ARG A 128 -5.86 3.95 14.16
CA ARG A 128 -5.82 3.12 15.38
C ARG A 128 -4.41 2.87 15.90
N TRP A 129 -3.42 2.80 15.01
CA TRP A 129 -2.05 2.39 15.31
C TRP A 129 -1.06 3.55 15.46
N ASN A 130 -1.44 4.81 15.25
CA ASN A 130 -0.57 5.96 15.52
C ASN A 130 -0.56 6.43 16.99
N LYS A 131 -1.08 5.61 17.93
CA LYS A 131 -1.34 6.02 19.31
C LYS A 131 -0.12 6.18 20.23
N LEU A 132 1.09 6.38 19.71
CA LEU A 132 2.33 6.24 20.50
C LEU A 132 3.09 7.53 20.80
N SER A 133 2.61 8.71 20.44
CA SER A 133 3.40 9.93 20.68
C SER A 133 2.55 11.19 20.83
N THR A 134 1.71 11.25 21.86
CA THR A 134 1.02 12.50 22.21
C THR A 134 1.03 12.71 23.72
N GLU A 135 2.22 13.04 24.23
CA GLU A 135 2.40 13.88 25.42
C GLU A 135 3.55 14.88 25.17
N GLU A 136 3.55 15.58 24.02
CA GLU A 136 4.35 16.80 23.90
C GLU A 136 3.42 18.02 23.86
N PRO A 137 3.64 19.02 24.74
CA PRO A 137 2.80 20.20 24.85
C PRO A 137 2.91 21.07 23.59
N GLU A 138 1.77 21.61 23.15
CA GLU A 138 1.64 22.42 21.95
C GLU A 138 2.45 23.73 22.04
N GLU A 139 3.65 23.78 21.46
CA GLU A 139 4.29 25.05 21.11
C GLU A 139 3.80 25.52 19.72
N SER A 140 3.00 26.59 19.73
CA SER A 140 2.48 27.26 18.54
C SER A 140 3.61 27.97 17.78
N THR A 141 4.01 27.44 16.63
CA THR A 141 4.85 28.16 15.66
C THR A 141 4.05 28.49 14.38
N PRO A 142 4.20 29.71 13.83
CA PRO A 142 3.50 30.12 12.61
C PRO A 142 4.12 29.44 11.38
N LEU A 143 3.27 28.81 10.57
CA LEU A 143 3.61 28.17 9.30
C LEU A 143 4.14 29.21 8.29
N ALA A 144 5.38 29.05 7.84
CA ALA A 144 5.93 29.78 6.70
C ALA A 144 5.34 29.27 5.36
N ASN A 145 5.16 30.20 4.43
CA ASN A 145 4.49 30.06 3.14
C ASN A 145 5.43 29.53 2.05
N ASP A 146 5.68 28.23 2.04
CA ASP A 146 6.17 27.54 0.84
C ASP A 146 5.03 26.68 0.28
N ILE A 147 4.69 26.90 -0.99
CA ILE A 147 3.53 26.31 -1.67
C ILE A 147 4.02 25.12 -2.52
N PRO A 148 3.87 23.87 -2.06
CA PRO A 148 4.14 22.73 -2.91
C PRO A 148 2.95 22.50 -3.86
N THR A 149 3.29 22.17 -5.10
CA THR A 149 2.32 21.62 -6.05
C THR A 149 1.94 20.21 -5.58
N ILE A 150 0.74 20.05 -5.01
CA ILE A 150 0.17 18.75 -4.68
C ILE A 150 -0.35 18.14 -5.98
N SER A 151 0.54 17.47 -6.72
CA SER A 151 0.10 16.58 -7.78
C SER A 151 -0.44 15.32 -7.13
N VAL A 152 -1.75 15.26 -6.95
CA VAL A 152 -2.49 14.01 -6.70
C VAL A 152 -2.50 13.24 -8.02
N ASN A 153 -1.33 12.73 -8.40
CA ASN A 153 -1.24 11.74 -9.46
C ASN A 153 -1.75 10.46 -8.81
N ILE A 154 -3.05 10.20 -8.92
CA ILE A 154 -3.61 8.87 -8.73
C ILE A 154 -3.52 8.23 -10.11
N PRO A 155 -2.41 7.57 -10.50
CA PRO A 155 -2.55 6.50 -11.46
C PRO A 155 -3.51 5.51 -10.77
N ILE A 156 -4.68 5.32 -11.37
CA ILE A 156 -5.70 4.37 -10.91
C ILE A 156 -5.19 2.91 -11.02
N ASP A 157 -3.93 2.73 -11.44
CA ASP A 157 -3.37 1.43 -11.80
C ASP A 157 -2.69 0.67 -10.65
N PHE A 158 -2.52 1.24 -9.45
CA PHE A 158 -1.94 0.48 -8.34
C PHE A 158 -2.64 0.74 -7.00
N ILE A 159 -3.88 0.25 -6.93
CA ILE A 159 -4.44 -0.28 -5.69
C ILE A 159 -3.96 -1.73 -5.66
N THR A 160 -3.06 -2.09 -4.74
CA THR A 160 -2.85 -3.51 -4.42
C THR A 160 -4.16 -3.99 -3.82
N THR A 161 -5.00 -4.58 -4.67
CA THR A 161 -6.34 -5.01 -4.34
C THR A 161 -6.29 -6.17 -3.38
N ALA A 162 -6.63 -5.89 -2.13
CA ALA A 162 -7.61 -6.71 -1.46
C ALA A 162 -8.87 -5.84 -1.24
N ASN A 163 -9.72 -5.77 -2.27
CA ASN A 163 -11.12 -5.32 -2.21
C ASN A 163 -11.43 -4.08 -1.34
N LEU A 164 -10.76 -2.95 -1.58
CA LEU A 164 -11.34 -1.67 -1.18
C LEU A 164 -12.58 -1.41 -2.04
N SER A 165 -13.75 -1.27 -1.42
CA SER A 165 -14.98 -0.98 -2.17
C SER A 165 -14.85 0.36 -2.90
N GLN A 166 -15.52 0.49 -4.05
CA GLN A 166 -15.58 1.76 -4.80
C GLN A 166 -16.03 2.94 -3.92
N ASP A 167 -16.90 2.66 -2.93
CA ASP A 167 -17.33 3.65 -1.94
C ASP A 167 -16.20 4.11 -1.04
N ALA A 168 -15.30 3.22 -0.64
CA ALA A 168 -14.14 3.56 0.19
C ALA A 168 -13.19 4.51 -0.54
N LEU A 169 -12.93 4.23 -1.81
CA LEU A 169 -12.09 5.07 -2.67
C LEU A 169 -12.73 6.44 -2.90
N ARG A 170 -14.07 6.49 -3.07
CA ARG A 170 -14.81 7.75 -3.18
C ARG A 170 -14.71 8.55 -1.88
N ILE A 171 -14.96 7.94 -0.73
CA ILE A 171 -14.88 8.61 0.57
C ILE A 171 -13.44 9.10 0.84
N LEU A 172 -12.43 8.29 0.54
CA LEU A 172 -11.03 8.69 0.70
C LEU A 172 -10.68 9.84 -0.24
N ARG A 173 -11.13 9.80 -1.49
CA ARG A 173 -10.96 10.88 -2.47
C ARG A 173 -11.66 12.15 -2.00
N ASP A 174 -12.91 12.07 -1.57
CA ASP A 174 -13.69 13.23 -1.14
C ASP A 174 -13.08 13.84 0.12
N ASN A 175 -12.65 13.01 1.08
CA ASN A 175 -11.94 13.45 2.27
C ASN A 175 -10.58 14.05 1.94
N LEU A 176 -9.81 13.46 1.02
CA LEU A 176 -8.53 14.00 0.58
C LEU A 176 -8.71 15.29 -0.22
N GLN A 177 -9.74 15.40 -1.06
CA GLN A 177 -10.08 16.62 -1.79
C GLN A 177 -10.54 17.72 -0.86
N GLN A 178 -11.37 17.40 0.14
CA GLN A 178 -11.73 18.34 1.20
C GLN A 178 -10.50 18.75 2.01
N LEU A 179 -9.59 17.82 2.34
CA LEU A 179 -8.33 18.13 3.01
C LEU A 179 -7.44 19.03 2.16
N VAL A 180 -7.31 18.76 0.87
CA VAL A 180 -6.58 19.61 -0.07
C VAL A 180 -7.22 20.99 -0.14
N GLN A 181 -8.55 21.10 -0.16
CA GLN A 181 -9.27 22.37 -0.18
C GLN A 181 -9.12 23.15 1.14
N VAL A 182 -9.21 22.47 2.28
CA VAL A 182 -9.01 23.05 3.62
C VAL A 182 -7.56 23.51 3.80
N CYS A 183 -6.59 22.71 3.36
CA CYS A 183 -5.19 23.14 3.32
C CYS A 183 -5.03 24.34 2.40
N SER A 184 -5.61 24.32 1.19
CA SER A 184 -5.51 25.43 0.23
C SER A 184 -6.15 26.74 0.71
N THR A 185 -7.17 26.66 1.56
CA THR A 185 -7.86 27.84 2.13
C THR A 185 -7.19 28.35 3.41
N LYS A 186 -6.77 27.46 4.32
CA LYS A 186 -6.03 27.83 5.53
C LYS A 186 -4.58 28.27 5.27
N LEU A 187 -4.02 27.98 4.10
CA LEU A 187 -2.71 28.50 3.67
C LEU A 187 -2.80 29.85 2.92
N LYS A 188 -3.99 30.37 2.61
CA LYS A 188 -4.18 31.68 1.97
C LYS A 188 -4.51 32.82 2.94
N ALA A 189 -4.74 32.48 4.21
CA ALA A 189 -5.05 33.41 5.30
C ALA A 189 -3.85 33.48 6.25
#